data_AF-A0A0W0FA16-F1
#
_entry.id   AF-A0A0W0FA16-F1
#
_cell.length_a   1.000
_cell.length_b   1.000
_cell.length_c   1.000
_cell.angle_alpha   90.00
_cell.angle_beta   90.00
_cell.angle_gamma   90.00
#
_symmetry.space_group_name_H-M   'P 1'
#
loop_
_entity.id
_entity.type
_entity.pdbx_description
1 polymer ?
#
loop_
_entity_poly.entity_id
_entity_poly.type
_entity_poly.pdbx_seq_one_letter_code
_entity_poly.pdbx_strand_id
1 'polypeptide(L)'
;MEKGYSNGSNTMTMQPGYTPQMSIGGGNRNVKNKPLDSNGKRDWSVGLCSCGDEDGGCGTCFYAWCCPCIVHGQNKQRFEHLQRNNSPDPEGGSTCGGDCWLHCCLTCFGFGWVLQMMNRTNVRERYGIEGGFCGDLCTALCCTPCELAQERIEIQLEEQSYSRLPQHA
;
A
#
# COMPACT_ATOMS: atom_id res chain seq x y z
N MET A 1 -21.20 63.70 1.33
CA MET A 1 -21.38 62.33 1.87
C MET A 1 -20.81 61.37 0.86
N GLU A 2 -19.52 61.04 1.03
CA GLU A 2 -18.79 60.05 0.24
C GLU A 2 -19.39 58.66 0.44
N LYS A 3 -19.57 57.90 -0.65
CA LYS A 3 -19.81 56.45 -0.56
C LYS A 3 -18.66 55.75 -1.27
N GLY A 4 -17.91 55.01 -0.46
CA GLY A 4 -16.61 54.43 -0.78
C GLY A 4 -16.64 53.29 -1.78
N TYR A 5 -15.47 53.14 -2.41
CA TYR A 5 -14.97 51.98 -3.13
C TYR A 5 -15.07 50.69 -2.30
N SER A 6 -15.48 49.58 -2.92
CA SER A 6 -15.08 48.24 -2.50
C SER A 6 -14.52 47.48 -3.71
N ASN A 7 -13.19 47.41 -3.79
CA ASN A 7 -12.46 46.52 -4.70
C ASN A 7 -12.75 45.07 -4.28
N GLY A 8 -13.45 44.32 -5.12
CA GLY A 8 -13.57 42.86 -5.00
C GLY A 8 -12.23 42.21 -5.33
N SER A 9 -11.41 41.98 -4.30
CA SER A 9 -10.21 41.16 -4.39
C SER A 9 -10.62 39.72 -4.70
N ASN A 10 -10.48 39.31 -5.97
CA ASN A 10 -10.48 37.91 -6.36
C ASN A 10 -9.26 37.24 -5.72
N THR A 11 -9.45 36.61 -4.58
CA THR A 11 -8.52 35.61 -4.04
C THR A 11 -8.53 34.41 -4.99
N MET A 12 -7.66 34.43 -6.00
CA MET A 12 -7.23 33.19 -6.64
C MET A 12 -6.50 32.38 -5.58
N THR A 13 -7.15 31.36 -5.03
CA THR A 13 -6.47 30.29 -4.29
C THR A 13 -5.52 29.60 -5.25
N MET A 14 -4.26 30.02 -5.25
CA MET A 14 -3.17 29.32 -5.92
C MET A 14 -3.10 27.94 -5.26
N GLN A 15 -3.48 26.88 -5.98
CA GLN A 15 -3.25 25.53 -5.52
C GLN A 15 -1.73 25.35 -5.36
N PRO A 16 -1.23 24.83 -4.22
CA PRO A 16 0.18 24.54 -4.09
C PRO A 16 0.56 23.56 -5.21
N GLY A 17 1.55 23.96 -6.01
CA GLY A 17 1.98 23.21 -7.18
C GLY A 17 2.29 21.75 -6.81
N TYR A 18 1.93 20.86 -7.73
CA TYR A 18 2.30 19.44 -7.73
C TYR A 18 3.77 19.30 -7.34
N THR A 19 4.03 18.82 -6.12
CA THR A 19 5.33 18.31 -5.75
C THR A 19 5.41 16.89 -6.30
N PRO A 20 6.22 16.63 -7.34
CA PRO A 20 6.48 15.25 -7.72
C PRO A 20 7.02 14.52 -6.49
N GLN A 21 6.35 13.43 -6.12
CA GLN A 21 6.78 12.59 -5.02
C GLN A 21 8.23 12.18 -5.30
N MET A 22 9.12 12.42 -4.34
CA MET A 22 10.57 12.29 -4.54
C MET A 22 10.90 10.83 -4.90
N SER A 23 11.13 10.57 -6.19
CA SER A 23 11.67 9.31 -6.70
C SER A 23 13.17 9.28 -6.39
N ILE A 24 13.52 9.10 -5.11
CA ILE A 24 14.91 8.93 -4.69
C ILE A 24 15.31 7.51 -5.07
N GLY A 25 15.89 7.33 -6.27
CA GLY A 25 16.65 6.15 -6.67
C GLY A 25 15.93 4.79 -6.56
N GLY A 26 14.59 4.77 -6.59
CA GLY A 26 13.76 3.58 -6.45
C GLY A 26 12.43 3.74 -7.20
N GLY A 27 11.65 2.67 -7.27
CA GLY A 27 10.40 2.59 -8.03
C GLY A 27 9.35 3.59 -7.56
N ASN A 28 8.36 3.84 -8.41
CA ASN A 28 7.24 4.72 -8.11
C ASN A 28 6.33 4.09 -7.03
N ARG A 29 6.32 4.73 -5.85
CA ARG A 29 5.53 4.33 -4.67
C ARG A 29 4.07 4.83 -4.70
N ASN A 30 3.69 5.64 -5.69
CA ASN A 30 2.34 6.12 -5.94
C ASN A 30 2.01 6.02 -7.45
N VAL A 31 2.00 4.79 -7.98
CA VAL A 31 1.81 4.53 -9.41
C VAL A 31 0.49 5.07 -9.95
N LYS A 32 -0.58 5.03 -9.14
CA LYS A 32 -1.90 5.56 -9.51
C LYS A 32 -2.02 7.09 -9.36
N ASN A 33 -0.95 7.80 -8.97
CA ASN A 33 -0.94 9.25 -8.72
C ASN A 33 -2.13 9.71 -7.85
N LYS A 34 -2.40 8.96 -6.78
CA LYS A 34 -3.45 9.31 -5.83
C LYS A 34 -3.12 10.66 -5.17
N PRO A 35 -4.13 11.53 -4.95
CA PRO A 35 -3.92 12.81 -4.28
C PRO A 35 -3.40 12.59 -2.86
N LEU A 36 -2.55 13.50 -2.39
CA LEU A 36 -2.07 13.54 -1.02
C LEU A 36 -3.00 14.42 -0.18
N ASP A 37 -3.21 14.02 1.07
CA ASP A 37 -3.89 14.79 2.10
C ASP A 37 -3.02 15.96 2.59
N SER A 38 -3.56 16.74 3.54
CA SER A 38 -2.82 17.85 4.17
C SER A 38 -1.57 17.42 4.96
N ASN A 39 -1.44 16.12 5.25
CA ASN A 39 -0.30 15.53 5.96
C ASN A 39 0.72 14.89 5.01
N GLY A 40 0.51 14.98 3.69
CA GLY A 40 1.37 14.35 2.68
C GLY A 40 1.18 12.84 2.54
N LYS A 41 0.07 12.29 3.03
CA LYS A 41 -0.31 10.87 2.94
C LYS A 41 -1.40 10.65 1.89
N ARG A 42 -1.53 9.44 1.36
CA ARG A 42 -2.56 9.05 0.38
C ARG A 42 -3.48 7.95 0.90
N ASP A 43 -4.59 7.74 0.22
CA ASP A 43 -5.38 6.52 0.38
C ASP A 43 -4.71 5.30 -0.29
N TRP A 44 -5.16 4.11 0.10
CA TRP A 44 -4.84 2.86 -0.57
C TRP A 44 -5.22 2.91 -2.07
N SER A 45 -4.44 2.27 -2.92
CA SER A 45 -4.65 2.21 -4.38
C SER A 45 -5.90 1.42 -4.77
N VAL A 46 -6.32 0.49 -3.90
CA VAL A 46 -7.52 -0.35 -4.03
C VAL A 46 -8.24 -0.40 -2.68
N GLY A 47 -9.56 -0.51 -2.69
CA GLY A 47 -10.34 -0.67 -1.46
C GLY A 47 -10.26 -2.09 -0.91
N LEU A 48 -10.51 -2.26 0.40
CA LEU A 48 -10.44 -3.54 1.09
C LEU A 48 -11.38 -4.60 0.50
N CYS A 49 -12.62 -4.24 0.18
CA CYS A 49 -13.61 -5.18 -0.34
C CYS A 49 -13.75 -5.16 -1.86
N SER A 50 -12.75 -4.66 -2.60
CA SER A 50 -12.81 -4.55 -4.08
C SER A 50 -12.64 -5.90 -4.79
N CYS A 51 -12.94 -7.02 -4.10
CA CYS A 51 -12.68 -8.39 -4.54
C CYS A 51 -13.32 -8.74 -5.89
N GLY A 52 -14.37 -8.01 -6.30
CA GLY A 52 -15.07 -8.18 -7.57
C GLY A 52 -14.75 -7.12 -8.63
N ASP A 53 -13.98 -6.09 -8.30
CA ASP A 53 -13.67 -5.00 -9.22
C ASP A 53 -12.49 -5.36 -10.13
N GLU A 54 -12.46 -4.76 -11.32
CA GLU A 54 -11.38 -4.88 -12.31
C GLU A 54 -9.98 -4.58 -11.72
N ASP A 55 -9.94 -3.71 -10.71
CA ASP A 55 -8.73 -3.27 -10.01
C ASP A 55 -8.34 -4.13 -8.79
N GLY A 56 -9.29 -4.87 -8.20
CA GLY A 56 -9.07 -5.60 -6.94
C GLY A 56 -8.72 -7.08 -7.12
N GLY A 57 -8.79 -7.59 -8.35
CA GLY A 57 -8.32 -8.92 -8.73
C GLY A 57 -8.97 -10.05 -7.94
N CYS A 58 -10.13 -10.53 -8.41
CA CYS A 58 -10.88 -11.66 -7.81
C CYS A 58 -10.01 -12.89 -7.48
N GLY A 59 -8.95 -13.16 -8.26
CA GLY A 59 -8.02 -14.27 -7.98
C GLY A 59 -7.14 -14.05 -6.74
N THR A 60 -6.80 -12.80 -6.42
CA THR A 60 -5.92 -12.48 -5.29
C THR A 60 -6.62 -12.65 -3.94
N CYS A 61 -7.88 -12.22 -3.84
CA CYS A 61 -8.67 -12.38 -2.63
C CYS A 61 -8.96 -13.86 -2.32
N PHE A 62 -9.26 -14.66 -3.34
CA PHE A 62 -9.45 -16.11 -3.19
C PHE A 62 -8.15 -16.82 -2.78
N TYR A 63 -7.02 -16.43 -3.36
CA TYR A 63 -5.71 -17.00 -3.00
C TYR A 63 -5.32 -16.65 -1.55
N ALA A 64 -5.55 -15.40 -1.12
CA ALA A 64 -5.35 -14.98 0.26
C ALA A 64 -6.30 -15.68 1.25
N TRP A 65 -7.52 -16.02 0.82
CA TRP A 65 -8.46 -16.78 1.64
C TRP A 65 -8.02 -18.25 1.80
N CYS A 66 -7.58 -18.88 0.71
CA CYS A 66 -7.23 -20.30 0.71
C CYS A 66 -5.91 -20.57 1.46
N CYS A 67 -4.92 -19.67 1.35
CA CYS A 67 -3.59 -19.84 1.92
C CYS A 67 -3.03 -18.50 2.46
N PRO A 68 -3.59 -17.94 3.57
CA PRO A 68 -3.21 -16.62 4.06
C PRO A 68 -1.74 -16.54 4.52
N CYS A 69 -1.19 -17.63 5.08
CA CYS A 69 0.20 -17.70 5.52
C CYS A 69 1.20 -17.59 4.36
N ILE A 70 0.88 -18.18 3.20
CA ILE A 70 1.71 -18.12 2.00
C ILE A 70 1.71 -16.70 1.45
N VAL A 71 0.51 -16.10 1.32
CA VAL A 71 0.39 -14.72 0.83
C VAL A 71 1.09 -13.74 1.77
N HIS A 72 0.96 -13.94 3.08
CA HIS A 72 1.66 -13.12 4.07
C HIS A 72 3.19 -13.24 3.92
N GLY A 73 3.70 -14.47 3.80
CA GLY A 73 5.13 -14.72 3.61
C GLY A 73 5.67 -14.10 2.33
N GLN A 74 4.95 -14.23 1.21
CA GLN A 74 5.32 -13.62 -0.07
C GLN A 74 5.32 -12.10 0.01
N ASN A 75 4.25 -11.50 0.55
CA ASN A 75 4.16 -10.05 0.71
C ASN A 75 5.31 -9.52 1.56
N LYS A 76 5.57 -10.14 2.71
CA LYS A 76 6.66 -9.75 3.61
C LYS A 76 8.01 -9.85 2.93
N GLN A 77 8.32 -10.98 2.28
CA GLN A 77 9.60 -11.16 1.59
C GLN A 77 9.81 -10.12 0.49
N ARG A 78 8.81 -9.93 -0.39
CA ARG A 78 8.88 -8.93 -1.48
C ARG A 78 9.03 -7.52 -0.93
N PHE A 79 8.26 -7.18 0.10
CA PHE A 79 8.33 -5.87 0.74
C PHE A 79 9.67 -5.60 1.42
N GLU A 80 10.22 -6.58 2.14
CA GLU A 80 11.54 -6.47 2.77
C GLU A 80 12.65 -6.35 1.73
N HIS A 81 12.57 -7.10 0.63
CA HIS A 81 13.51 -6.98 -0.48
C HIS A 81 13.45 -5.57 -1.09
N LEU A 82 12.25 -5.07 -1.35
CA LEU A 82 12.03 -3.70 -1.79
C LEU A 82 12.58 -2.68 -0.78
N GLN A 83 12.49 -2.94 0.53
CA GLN A 83 12.98 -2.03 1.59
C GLN A 83 14.50 -1.97 1.63
N ARG A 84 15.16 -3.11 1.51
CA ARG A 84 16.63 -3.20 1.57
C ARG A 84 17.29 -2.78 0.26
N ASN A 85 16.76 -3.26 -0.86
CA ASN A 85 17.46 -3.20 -2.14
C ASN A 85 16.89 -2.15 -3.09
N ASN A 86 15.73 -1.55 -2.78
CA ASN A 86 14.98 -0.69 -3.70
C ASN A 86 14.88 -1.31 -5.11
N SER A 87 14.65 -2.62 -5.18
CA SER A 87 14.44 -3.37 -6.42
C SER A 87 13.47 -4.52 -6.17
N PRO A 88 12.72 -4.96 -7.20
CA PRO A 88 11.81 -6.10 -7.09
C PRO A 88 12.60 -7.38 -6.77
N ASP A 89 11.99 -8.27 -5.97
CA ASP A 89 12.57 -9.58 -5.66
C ASP A 89 12.61 -10.43 -6.96
N PRO A 90 13.79 -10.93 -7.39
CA PRO A 90 13.91 -11.72 -8.61
C PRO A 90 13.12 -13.04 -8.56
N GLU A 91 12.83 -13.58 -7.37
CA GLU A 91 12.10 -14.83 -7.19
C GLU A 91 10.59 -14.61 -6.94
N GLY A 92 10.13 -13.36 -6.75
CA GLY A 92 8.72 -13.05 -6.53
C GLY A 92 8.15 -13.56 -5.20
N GLY A 93 9.02 -13.93 -4.26
CA GLY A 93 8.67 -14.43 -2.93
C GLY A 93 8.54 -15.96 -2.84
N SER A 94 9.03 -16.53 -1.73
CA SER A 94 8.94 -17.96 -1.44
C SER A 94 7.52 -18.37 -1.06
N THR A 95 7.02 -19.46 -1.65
CA THR A 95 5.70 -20.04 -1.34
C THR A 95 5.64 -20.76 0.00
N CYS A 96 6.78 -21.15 0.59
CA CYS A 96 6.82 -21.91 1.85
C CYS A 96 8.12 -21.62 2.62
N GLY A 97 8.34 -20.35 2.95
CA GLY A 97 9.51 -19.89 3.71
C GLY A 97 9.28 -19.86 5.23
N GLY A 98 10.31 -19.41 5.97
CA GLY A 98 10.25 -19.27 7.42
C GLY A 98 9.12 -18.34 7.90
N ASP A 99 8.81 -17.28 7.15
CA ASP A 99 7.72 -16.35 7.47
C ASP A 99 6.33 -16.97 7.28
N CYS A 100 6.16 -17.86 6.31
CA CYS A 100 4.93 -18.62 6.12
C CYS A 100 4.69 -19.55 7.32
N TRP A 101 5.72 -20.28 7.76
CA TRP A 101 5.64 -21.13 8.95
C TRP A 101 5.41 -20.34 10.23
N LEU A 102 6.11 -19.21 10.41
CA LEU A 102 5.95 -18.34 11.57
C LEU A 102 4.52 -17.79 11.66
N HIS A 103 3.97 -17.28 10.54
CA HIS A 103 2.61 -16.79 10.49
C HIS A 103 1.59 -17.91 10.71
N CYS A 104 1.79 -19.09 10.12
CA CYS A 104 0.94 -20.25 10.33
C CYS A 104 0.91 -20.67 11.81
N CYS A 105 2.08 -20.81 12.44
CA CYS A 105 2.21 -21.13 13.86
C CYS A 105 1.52 -20.07 14.74
N LEU A 106 1.81 -18.78 14.55
CA LEU A 106 1.19 -17.70 15.34
C LEU A 106 -0.31 -17.61 15.13
N THR A 107 -0.80 -17.88 13.92
CA THR A 107 -2.24 -17.97 13.64
C THR A 107 -2.88 -19.15 14.39
N CYS A 108 -2.22 -20.31 14.44
CA CYS A 108 -2.68 -21.45 15.24
C CYS A 108 -2.77 -21.15 16.75
N PHE A 109 -1.94 -20.23 17.27
CA PHE A 109 -2.01 -19.75 18.65
C PHE A 109 -2.87 -18.50 18.85
N GLY A 110 -3.56 -18.01 17.81
CA GLY A 110 -4.46 -16.85 17.89
C GLY A 110 -3.77 -15.48 17.89
N PHE A 111 -2.47 -15.42 17.62
CA PHE A 111 -1.66 -14.20 17.60
C PHE A 111 -1.24 -13.76 16.19
N GLY A 112 -1.71 -14.44 15.13
CA GLY A 112 -1.35 -14.12 13.74
C GLY A 112 -1.68 -12.68 13.32
N TRP A 113 -2.71 -12.08 13.91
CA TRP A 113 -3.11 -10.69 13.67
C TRP A 113 -2.04 -9.67 14.07
N VAL A 114 -1.16 -9.99 15.04
CA VAL A 114 -0.10 -9.07 15.49
C VAL A 114 0.92 -8.85 14.38
N LEU A 115 1.37 -9.92 13.72
CA LEU A 115 2.30 -9.83 12.60
C LEU A 115 1.68 -9.12 11.40
N GLN A 116 0.40 -9.35 11.15
CA GLN A 116 -0.34 -8.64 10.09
C GLN A 116 -0.42 -7.15 10.35
N MET A 117 -0.80 -6.73 11.56
CA MET A 117 -0.84 -5.32 11.95
C MET A 117 0.53 -4.64 11.81
N MET A 118 1.60 -5.31 12.23
CA MET A 118 2.95 -4.79 12.08
C MET A 118 3.34 -4.64 10.61
N ASN A 119 3.06 -5.64 9.78
CA ASN A 119 3.37 -5.58 8.35
C ASN A 119 2.61 -4.45 7.66
N ARG A 120 1.31 -4.33 7.93
CA ARG A 120 0.45 -3.27 7.41
C ARG A 120 0.95 -1.88 7.78
N THR A 121 1.39 -1.71 9.03
CA THR A 121 1.95 -0.43 9.48
C THR A 121 3.20 -0.08 8.67
N ASN A 122 4.12 -1.03 8.49
CA ASN A 122 5.33 -0.81 7.69
C ASN A 122 5.00 -0.50 6.21
N VAL A 123 4.03 -1.20 5.63
CA VAL A 123 3.53 -0.95 4.27
C VAL A 123 3.02 0.48 4.16
N ARG A 124 2.17 0.90 5.09
CA ARG A 124 1.60 2.25 5.11
C ARG A 124 2.67 3.32 5.28
N GLU A 125 3.68 3.10 6.12
CA GLU A 125 4.81 4.02 6.26
C GLU A 125 5.62 4.15 4.97
N ARG A 126 5.93 3.03 4.29
CA ARG A 126 6.68 3.05 3.02
C ARG A 126 5.95 3.82 1.92
N TYR A 127 4.64 3.61 1.79
CA TYR A 127 3.83 4.18 0.72
C TYR A 127 3.16 5.51 1.10
N GLY A 128 3.35 5.98 2.33
CA GLY A 128 2.72 7.19 2.86
C GLY A 128 1.20 7.08 2.91
N ILE A 129 0.63 5.96 3.39
CA ILE A 129 -0.82 5.71 3.38
C ILE A 129 -1.49 6.14 4.70
N GLU A 130 -2.59 6.88 4.60
CA GLU A 130 -3.41 7.32 5.75
C GLU A 130 -4.15 6.15 6.42
N GLY A 131 -4.49 6.33 7.71
CA GLY A 131 -5.22 5.35 8.52
C GLY A 131 -4.73 5.28 9.97
N GLY A 132 -5.40 4.49 10.79
CA GLY A 132 -5.11 4.36 12.22
C GLY A 132 -5.42 2.98 12.78
N PHE A 133 -4.91 2.73 13.99
CA PHE A 133 -4.93 1.43 14.67
C PHE A 133 -6.31 0.75 14.72
N CYS A 134 -7.40 1.51 14.92
CA CYS A 134 -8.76 0.95 14.94
C CYS A 134 -9.27 0.46 13.58
N GLY A 135 -8.90 1.15 12.50
CA GLY A 135 -9.26 0.73 11.14
C GLY A 135 -8.55 -0.55 10.75
N ASP A 136 -7.27 -0.64 11.10
CA ASP A 136 -6.45 -1.83 10.83
C ASP A 136 -6.89 -3.02 11.70
N LEU A 137 -7.26 -2.81 12.97
CA LEU A 137 -7.78 -3.87 13.85
C LEU A 137 -9.14 -4.43 13.39
N CYS A 138 -10.10 -3.57 13.02
CA CYS A 138 -11.38 -4.02 12.45
C CYS A 138 -11.19 -4.74 11.11
N THR A 139 -10.22 -4.29 10.30
CA THR A 139 -9.96 -4.89 9.00
C THR A 139 -9.27 -6.26 9.12
N ALA A 140 -8.27 -6.36 10.00
CA ALA A 140 -7.57 -7.61 10.29
C ALA A 140 -8.52 -8.67 10.87
N LEU A 141 -9.53 -8.26 11.65
CA LEU A 141 -10.52 -9.15 12.27
C LEU A 141 -11.72 -9.47 11.38
N CYS A 142 -12.20 -8.53 10.54
CA CYS A 142 -13.41 -8.73 9.72
C CYS A 142 -13.13 -9.16 8.28
N CYS A 143 -11.94 -8.88 7.71
CA CYS A 143 -11.52 -9.45 6.43
C CYS A 143 -9.98 -9.48 6.29
N THR A 144 -9.34 -10.41 7.00
CA THR A 144 -7.90 -10.71 6.85
C THR A 144 -7.44 -10.94 5.39
N PRO A 145 -8.15 -11.71 4.53
CA PRO A 145 -7.68 -11.96 3.17
C PRO A 145 -7.79 -10.72 2.26
N CYS A 146 -8.75 -9.82 2.54
CA CYS A 146 -8.89 -8.54 1.85
C CYS A 146 -7.67 -7.64 2.08
N GLU A 147 -7.21 -7.57 3.33
CA GLU A 147 -6.00 -6.84 3.71
C GLU A 147 -4.77 -7.40 2.98
N LEU A 148 -4.56 -8.71 3.05
CA LEU A 148 -3.44 -9.39 2.40
C LEU A 148 -3.44 -9.15 0.88
N ALA A 149 -4.63 -9.13 0.27
CA ALA A 149 -4.79 -8.80 -1.15
C ALA A 149 -4.45 -7.33 -1.44
N GLN A 150 -4.93 -6.41 -0.61
CA GLN A 150 -4.64 -4.98 -0.73
C GLN A 150 -3.14 -4.70 -0.62
N GLU A 151 -2.44 -5.30 0.35
CA GLU A 151 -0.97 -5.20 0.49
C GLU A 151 -0.26 -5.75 -0.74
N ARG A 152 -0.67 -6.93 -1.21
CA ARG A 152 -0.06 -7.58 -2.38
C ARG A 152 -0.14 -6.69 -3.61
N ILE A 153 -1.27 -6.01 -3.81
CA ILE A 153 -1.48 -5.10 -4.95
C ILE A 153 -0.56 -3.88 -4.84
N GLU A 154 -0.39 -3.30 -3.66
CA GLU A 154 0.51 -2.14 -3.51
C GLU A 154 1.98 -2.49 -3.79
N ILE A 155 2.42 -3.65 -3.29
CA ILE A 155 3.74 -4.19 -3.60
C ILE A 155 3.87 -4.43 -5.11
N GLN A 156 2.86 -5.06 -5.73
CA GLN A 156 2.83 -5.32 -7.17
C GLN A 156 2.93 -4.03 -7.99
N LEU A 157 2.24 -2.97 -7.58
CA LEU A 157 2.28 -1.68 -8.25
C LEU A 157 3.69 -1.08 -8.20
N GLU A 158 4.32 -1.07 -7.02
CA GLU A 158 5.71 -0.61 -6.90
C GLU A 158 6.64 -1.46 -7.78
N GLU A 159 6.57 -2.78 -7.73
CA GLU A 159 7.40 -3.66 -8.57
C GLU A 159 7.22 -3.40 -10.07
N GLN A 160 5.96 -3.26 -10.53
CA GLN A 160 5.67 -2.92 -11.92
C GLN A 160 6.22 -1.57 -12.34
N SER A 161 6.36 -0.62 -11.41
CA SER A 161 6.94 0.68 -11.72
C SER A 161 8.41 0.57 -12.10
N TYR A 162 9.14 -0.41 -11.54
CA TYR A 162 10.52 -0.69 -11.93
C TYR A 162 10.60 -1.25 -13.35
N SER A 163 9.65 -2.10 -13.75
CA SER A 163 9.59 -2.62 -15.13
C SER A 163 9.26 -1.55 -16.17
N ARG A 164 8.65 -0.44 -15.76
CA ARG A 164 8.32 0.70 -16.64
C ARG A 164 9.42 1.76 -16.71
N LEU A 165 10.46 1.66 -15.87
CA LEU A 165 11.64 2.49 -16.06
C LEU A 165 12.36 2.00 -17.33
N PRO A 166 12.71 2.88 -18.28
CA PRO A 166 13.56 2.49 -19.39
C PRO A 166 14.85 1.94 -18.78
N GLN A 167 15.09 0.65 -18.96
CA GLN A 167 16.40 0.07 -18.68
C GLN A 167 17.40 0.90 -19.49
N HIS A 168 18.28 1.63 -18.81
CA HIS A 168 19.24 2.50 -19.48
C HIS A 168 20.01 1.69 -20.53
N ALA A 169 20.10 2.30 -21.72
CA ALA A 169 20.93 1.93 -22.85
C ALA A 169 22.43 1.78 -22.48
#